data_AF-A0A2N6ASL7-F1
#
_entry.id   AF-A0A2N6ASL7-F1
#
_cell.length_a   1.000
_cell.length_b   1.000
_cell.length_c   1.000
_cell.angle_alpha   90.00
_cell.angle_beta   90.00
_cell.angle_gamma   90.00
#
_symmetry.space_group_name_H-M   'P 1'
#
loop_
_entity.id
_entity.type
_entity.pdbx_description
1 polymer ?
#
loop_
_entity_poly.entity_id
_entity_poly.type
_entity_poly.pdbx_seq_one_letter_code
_entity_poly.pdbx_strand_id
1 'polypeptide(L)'
;MYLSCGLGAGPRDGLMIALMNLTGKRVTVIKTSIEVTVTVLGIIMGGPLGIGTIMVALLGGRILDSVFTFFKYDPKEKSQMNFIGLYRFITE
;
A
#
# COMPACT_ATOMS: atom_id res chain seq x y z
N MET A 1 -1.60 10.08 -5.10
CA MET A 1 -1.14 11.45 -5.36
C MET A 1 0.24 11.74 -4.75
N TYR A 2 0.59 11.25 -3.55
CA TYR A 2 1.98 11.36 -3.04
C TYR A 2 2.99 10.41 -3.73
N LEU A 3 2.62 9.13 -3.96
CA LEU A 3 3.49 8.16 -4.65
C LEU A 3 3.89 8.58 -6.08
N SER A 4 3.06 9.41 -6.71
CA SER A 4 3.29 9.88 -8.09
C SER A 4 4.50 10.82 -8.21
N CYS A 5 4.92 11.45 -7.10
CA CYS A 5 6.12 12.29 -7.03
C CYS A 5 7.41 11.48 -6.96
N GLY A 6 7.36 10.17 -6.68
CA GLY A 6 8.56 9.32 -6.63
C GLY A 6 9.50 9.58 -5.44
N LEU A 7 9.14 10.47 -4.51
CA LEU A 7 9.93 10.90 -3.34
C LEU A 7 10.13 9.80 -2.28
N GLY A 8 9.69 8.58 -2.56
CA GLY A 8 9.81 7.42 -1.68
C GLY A 8 8.45 6.98 -1.14
N ALA A 9 8.20 5.67 -1.19
CA ALA A 9 7.02 5.07 -0.59
C ALA A 9 7.22 4.90 0.92
N GLY A 10 6.20 5.22 1.72
CA GLY A 10 6.22 4.90 3.16
C GLY A 10 6.31 3.39 3.40
N PRO A 11 6.69 2.92 4.60
CA PRO A 11 7.00 1.50 4.85
C PRO A 11 5.87 0.54 4.47
N ARG A 12 4.61 0.92 4.68
CA ARG A 12 3.42 0.15 4.27
C ARG A 12 3.25 0.10 2.74
N ASP A 13 3.42 1.24 2.07
CA ASP A 13 3.27 1.32 0.62
C ASP A 13 4.48 0.69 -0.10
N GLY A 14 5.67 0.76 0.49
CA GLY A 14 6.86 0.05 0.05
C GLY A 14 6.68 -1.47 0.13
N LEU A 15 6.10 -1.97 1.24
CA LEU A 15 5.72 -3.38 1.36
C LEU A 15 4.70 -3.78 0.29
N MET A 16 3.69 -2.94 0.06
CA MET A 16 2.69 -3.17 -0.97
C MET A 16 3.31 -3.23 -2.39
N ILE A 17 4.20 -2.29 -2.74
CA ILE A 17 4.89 -2.27 -4.04
C ILE A 17 5.83 -3.47 -4.18
N ALA A 18 6.60 -3.80 -3.13
CA ALA A 18 7.50 -4.96 -3.12
C ALA A 18 6.71 -6.26 -3.35
N LEU A 19 5.60 -6.45 -2.65
CA LEU A 19 4.72 -7.61 -2.83
C LEU A 19 4.03 -7.61 -4.20
N MET A 20 3.68 -6.44 -4.75
CA MET A 20 3.16 -6.34 -6.12
C MET A 20 4.20 -6.72 -7.18
N ASN A 21 5.46 -6.31 -7.00
CA ASN A 21 6.56 -6.66 -7.89
C ASN A 21 6.90 -8.15 -7.79
N LEU A 22 6.86 -8.72 -6.59
CA LEU A 22 7.14 -10.14 -6.36
C LEU A 22 6.01 -11.05 -6.85
N THR A 23 4.75 -10.68 -6.60
CA THR A 23 3.58 -11.54 -6.88
C THR A 23 2.94 -11.25 -8.25
N GLY A 24 3.27 -10.11 -8.88
CA GLY A 24 2.65 -9.66 -10.13
C GLY A 24 1.16 -9.25 -10.01
N LYS A 25 0.54 -9.39 -8.82
CA LYS A 25 -0.88 -9.15 -8.60
C LYS A 25 -1.23 -7.65 -8.51
N ARG A 26 -2.53 -7.35 -8.64
CA ARG A 26 -3.09 -5.99 -8.56
C ARG A 26 -3.02 -5.44 -7.14
N VAL A 27 -3.03 -4.11 -7.02
CA VAL A 27 -2.99 -3.41 -5.71
C VAL A 27 -4.15 -3.86 -4.82
N THR A 28 -5.35 -4.08 -5.38
CA THR A 28 -6.51 -4.56 -4.63
C THR A 28 -6.17 -5.79 -3.81
N VAL A 29 -5.55 -6.80 -4.44
CA VAL A 29 -5.33 -8.10 -3.82
C VAL A 29 -4.29 -7.99 -2.72
N ILE A 30 -3.16 -7.34 -3.02
CA ILE A 30 -2.05 -7.18 -2.06
C ILE A 30 -2.48 -6.33 -0.86
N LYS A 31 -3.18 -5.22 -1.11
CA LYS A 31 -3.61 -4.33 -0.02
C LYS A 31 -4.67 -4.97 0.86
N THR A 32 -5.63 -5.67 0.26
CA THR A 32 -6.64 -6.42 1.01
C THR A 32 -5.99 -7.51 1.85
N SER A 33 -5.02 -8.25 1.32
CA SER A 33 -4.33 -9.28 2.13
C SER A 33 -3.55 -8.68 3.30
N ILE A 34 -2.85 -7.55 3.12
CA ILE A 34 -2.13 -6.88 4.21
C ILE A 34 -3.11 -6.44 5.30
N GLU A 35 -4.19 -5.77 4.93
CA GLU A 35 -5.20 -5.31 5.90
C GLU A 35 -5.88 -6.46 6.64
N VAL A 36 -6.21 -7.54 5.92
CA VAL A 36 -6.80 -8.74 6.53
C VAL A 36 -5.81 -9.39 7.50
N THR A 37 -4.53 -9.53 7.14
CA THR A 37 -3.51 -10.09 8.05
C THR A 37 -3.33 -9.21 9.28
N VAL A 38 -3.23 -7.90 9.14
CA VAL A 38 -3.13 -6.97 10.27
C VAL A 38 -4.37 -7.03 11.15
N THR A 39 -5.56 -7.11 10.55
CA THR A 39 -6.82 -7.26 11.29
C THR A 39 -6.85 -8.56 12.08
N VAL A 40 -6.47 -9.69 11.46
CA VAL A 40 -6.41 -11.00 12.13
C VAL A 40 -5.43 -10.98 13.30
N LEU A 41 -4.23 -10.42 13.09
CA LEU A 41 -3.24 -10.25 14.15
C LEU A 41 -3.76 -9.37 15.28
N GLY A 42 -4.44 -8.27 14.95
CA GLY A 42 -5.06 -7.37 15.93
C GLY A 42 -6.10 -8.08 16.81
N ILE A 43 -6.94 -8.95 16.23
CA ILE A 43 -7.93 -9.75 16.98
C ILE A 43 -7.22 -10.72 17.92
N ILE A 44 -6.19 -11.41 17.44
CA ILE A 44 -5.43 -12.39 18.24
C ILE A 44 -4.77 -11.69 19.44
N MET A 45 -4.33 -10.44 19.27
CA MET A 45 -3.76 -9.62 20.34
C MET A 45 -4.83 -9.01 21.29
N GLY A 46 -6.11 -9.36 21.14
CA GLY A 46 -7.21 -8.86 21.97
C GLY A 46 -7.79 -7.51 21.52
N GLY A 47 -7.49 -7.07 20.29
CA GLY A 47 -8.02 -5.84 19.72
C GLY A 47 -9.53 -5.93 19.42
N PRO A 48 -10.28 -4.82 19.54
CA PRO A 48 -11.72 -4.80 19.30
C PRO A 48 -12.03 -5.03 17.81
N LEU A 49 -12.84 -6.06 17.53
CA LEU A 49 -13.35 -6.30 16.19
C LEU A 49 -14.67 -5.56 15.97
N GLY A 50 -14.62 -4.46 15.24
CA GLY A 50 -15.82 -3.73 14.80
C GLY A 50 -16.23 -4.10 13.37
N ILE A 51 -17.51 -3.88 13.04
CA ILE A 51 -18.02 -3.96 11.67
C ILE A 51 -17.25 -3.00 10.74
N GLY A 52 -16.87 -1.83 11.25
CA GLY A 52 -16.03 -0.86 10.54
C GLY A 52 -14.66 -1.41 10.16
N THR A 53 -14.04 -2.22 11.02
CA THR A 53 -12.72 -2.84 10.75
C THR A 53 -12.81 -3.84 9.61
N ILE A 54 -13.85 -4.67 9.59
CA ILE A 54 -14.08 -5.65 8.51
C ILE A 54 -14.36 -4.93 7.19
N MET A 55 -15.18 -3.88 7.22
CA MET A 55 -15.46 -3.05 6.05
C MET A 55 -14.18 -2.42 5.49
N VAL A 56 -13.33 -1.83 6.33
CA VAL A 56 -12.07 -1.21 5.88
C VAL A 56 -11.11 -2.27 5.33
N ALA A 57 -11.00 -3.43 5.97
CA ALA A 57 -10.10 -4.49 5.53
C ALA A 57 -10.48 -5.04 4.14
N LEU A 58 -11.77 -5.16 3.84
CA LEU A 58 -12.27 -5.69 2.56
C LEU A 58 -12.43 -4.63 1.47
N LEU A 59 -12.95 -3.45 1.81
CA LEU A 59 -13.29 -2.40 0.85
C LEU A 59 -12.09 -1.49 0.58
N GLY A 60 -11.18 -1.31 1.53
CA GLY A 60 -10.05 -0.40 1.40
C GLY A 60 -9.16 -0.70 0.20
N GLY A 61 -8.89 -1.98 -0.06
CA GLY A 61 -8.14 -2.41 -1.26
C GLY A 61 -8.85 -2.06 -2.56
N ARG A 62 -10.17 -2.30 -2.65
CA ARG A 62 -10.97 -2.02 -3.85
C ARG A 62 -11.14 -0.53 -4.13
N ILE A 63 -11.32 0.27 -3.08
CA ILE A 63 -11.43 1.73 -3.19
C ILE A 63 -10.14 2.30 -3.77
N LEU A 64 -8.99 1.84 -3.29
CA LEU A 64 -7.70 2.32 -3.79
C LEU A 64 -7.40 1.92 -5.22
N ASP A 65 -7.75 0.72 -5.63
CA ASP A 65 -7.60 0.27 -7.02
C ASP A 65 -8.54 1.03 -7.96
N SER A 66 -9.75 1.36 -7.48
CA SER A 66 -10.68 2.22 -8.21
C SER A 66 -10.10 3.62 -8.40
N VAL A 67 -9.50 4.19 -7.35
CA VAL A 67 -8.81 5.49 -7.43
C VAL A 67 -7.62 5.43 -8.38
N PHE A 68 -6.79 4.39 -8.32
CA PHE A 68 -5.65 4.26 -9.24
C PHE A 68 -6.08 4.06 -10.69
N THR A 69 -7.15 3.29 -10.92
CA THR A 69 -7.72 3.13 -12.26
C THR A 69 -8.28 4.45 -12.78
N PHE A 70 -8.97 5.22 -11.92
CA PHE A 70 -9.51 6.53 -12.26
C PHE A 70 -8.40 7.54 -12.63
N PHE A 71 -7.28 7.52 -11.90
CA PHE A 71 -6.12 8.37 -12.17
C PHE A 71 -5.10 7.77 -13.17
N LYS A 72 -5.39 6.61 -13.77
CA LYS A 72 -4.45 5.83 -14.62
C LYS A 72 -3.04 5.72 -14.03
N TYR A 73 -2.95 5.58 -12.71
CA TYR A 73 -1.68 5.50 -12.01
C TYR A 73 -1.21 4.04 -11.98
N ASP A 74 -0.08 3.74 -12.63
CA ASP A 74 0.55 2.43 -12.52
C ASP A 74 1.64 2.44 -11.43
N PRO A 75 1.37 1.87 -10.23
CA PRO A 75 2.36 1.78 -9.17
C PRO A 75 3.54 0.87 -9.52
N LYS A 76 3.46 0.03 -10.57
CA LYS A 76 4.58 -0.82 -11.01
C LYS A 76 5.61 -0.07 -11.85
N GLU A 77 5.21 1.03 -12.48
CA GLU A 77 6.04 1.71 -13.48
C GLU A 77 7.00 2.73 -12.84
N LYS A 78 6.67 3.29 -11.67
CA LYS A 78 7.51 4.28 -10.99
C LYS A 78 8.36 3.69 -9.87
N SER A 79 9.66 3.54 -10.15
CA SER A 79 10.69 3.31 -9.13
C SER A 79 10.67 4.42 -8.09
N GLN A 80 10.33 4.06 -6.86
CA GLN A 80 10.31 4.98 -5.73
C GLN A 80 11.75 5.21 -5.26
N MET A 81 12.10 6.45 -4.88
CA MET A 81 13.41 6.73 -4.32
C MET A 81 13.60 6.01 -2.97
N ASN A 82 14.76 5.39 -2.80
CA ASN A 82 15.17 4.82 -1.52
C ASN A 82 15.63 5.93 -0.56
N PHE A 83 15.72 5.65 0.74
CA PHE A 83 16.22 6.60 1.76
C PHE A 83 17.54 7.28 1.34
N ILE A 84 18.45 6.50 0.76
CA ILE A 84 19.74 6.99 0.26
C ILE A 84 19.56 7.96 -0.93
N GLY A 85 18.62 7.68 -1.83
CA GLY A 85 18.29 8.54 -2.96
C GLY A 85 17.60 9.84 -2.53
N LEU A 86 16.73 9.77 -1.51
CA LEU A 86 16.09 10.95 -0.92
C LEU A 86 17.10 11.85 -0.20
N TYR A 87 18.02 11.26 0.57
CA TYR A 87 19.06 12.02 1.26
C TYR A 87 19.97 12.76 0.28
N ARG A 88 20.35 12.11 -0.84
CA ARG A 88 21.12 12.76 -1.91
C ARG A 88 20.36 13.95 -2.53
N PHE A 89 19.08 13.76 -2.85
CA PHE A 89 18.24 14.78 -3.47
C PHE A 89 18.00 16.02 -2.60
N ILE A 90 17.96 15.88 -1.27
CA ILE A 90 17.79 17.02 -0.35
C ILE A 90 19.13 17.73 -0.08
N THR A 91 20.25 17.02 -0.24
CA THR A 91 21.59 17.53 0.10
C THR A 91 22.31 18.15 -1.11
N GLU A 92 21.91 17.81 -2.34
CA GLU A 92 22.34 18.46 -3.60
C GLU A 92 21.45 19.67 -3.94
#